data_AF-A0A959CNH4-F1
#
_entry.id   AF-A0A959CNH4-F1
#
_cell.length_a   1.000
_cell.length_b   1.000
_cell.length_c   1.000
_cell.angle_alpha   90.00
_cell.angle_beta   90.00
_cell.angle_gamma   90.00
#
_symmetry.space_group_name_H-M   'P 1'
#
loop_
_entity.id
_entity.type
_entity.pdbx_description
1 polymer ?
#
loop_
_entity_poly.entity_id
_entity_poly.type
_entity_poly.pdbx_seq_one_letter_code
_entity_poly.pdbx_strand_id
1 'polypeptide(L)'
;MPSEFYDIDSLERYLTRRMAEEERAAFEGRLQQEEGLRRELAAYRPLLESFRALRAEDFRRQMQSWEEQWVQAGTDETELIEWYLDGELPGPTRRRVEQRMAEDEAFAREVAAYRQLREGFDAARTEDFRTKLEGWEKDRPARTARLWPRLAAAAAVLLLIGLGFNWYVQANFSAEAIAEAYYQPPPGGATMGEGPDRQEAVSQRFEAANRLFKEGQYPEAFRAFDALLAELPAAPIDELTRTFY
;
A
#
# COMPACT_ATOMS: atom_id res chain seq x y z
N MET A 1 -9.59 -2.57 53.39
CA MET A 1 -9.56 -1.32 52.61
C MET A 1 -9.75 -1.72 51.16
N PRO A 2 -10.91 -1.44 50.54
CA PRO A 2 -11.07 -1.63 49.11
C PRO A 2 -10.05 -0.74 48.40
N SER A 3 -9.22 -1.30 47.50
CA SER A 3 -8.42 -0.47 46.61
C SER A 3 -9.40 0.12 45.59
N GLU A 4 -9.68 1.42 45.72
CA GLU A 4 -10.26 2.18 44.62
C GLU A 4 -9.25 2.11 43.47
N PHE A 5 -9.50 1.22 42.52
CA PHE A 5 -8.80 1.23 41.25
C PHE A 5 -9.21 2.51 40.54
N TYR A 6 -8.24 3.39 40.28
CA TYR A 6 -8.50 4.57 39.50
C TYR A 6 -8.68 4.18 38.04
N ASP A 7 -9.61 4.85 37.38
CA ASP A 7 -9.87 4.61 35.96
C ASP A 7 -8.65 5.02 35.13
N ILE A 8 -8.11 4.05 34.41
CA ILE A 8 -6.92 4.20 33.56
C ILE A 8 -7.15 5.26 32.48
N ASP A 9 -8.36 5.33 31.92
CA ASP A 9 -8.71 6.29 30.87
C ASP A 9 -8.59 7.73 31.39
N SER A 10 -9.03 7.99 32.62
CA SER A 10 -8.87 9.29 33.27
C SER A 10 -7.40 9.68 33.48
N LEU A 11 -6.53 8.74 33.89
CA LEU A 11 -5.08 8.98 34.02
C LEU A 11 -4.44 9.29 32.67
N GLU A 12 -4.81 8.56 31.62
CA GLU A 12 -4.31 8.77 30.26
C GLU A 12 -4.75 10.12 29.70
N ARG A 13 -6.04 10.45 29.79
CA ARG A 13 -6.58 11.74 29.31
C ARG A 13 -5.92 12.92 30.01
N TYR A 14 -5.63 12.81 31.31
CA TYR A 14 -4.88 13.83 32.05
C TYR A 14 -3.43 13.95 31.56
N LEU A 15 -2.69 12.84 31.47
CA LEU A 15 -1.27 12.83 31.05
C LEU A 15 -1.06 13.16 29.57
N THR A 16 -2.09 13.03 28.73
CA THR A 16 -2.09 13.43 27.31
C THR A 16 -2.63 14.83 27.08
N ARG A 17 -3.07 15.55 28.13
CA ARG A 17 -3.73 16.86 28.04
C ARG A 17 -5.00 16.85 27.17
N ARG A 18 -5.70 15.71 27.13
CA ARG A 18 -6.97 15.52 26.41
C ARG A 18 -8.21 15.72 27.31
N MET A 19 -8.00 15.83 28.61
CA MET A 19 -9.04 16.11 29.59
C MET A 19 -9.56 17.55 29.43
N ALA A 20 -10.88 17.76 29.53
CA ALA A 20 -11.48 19.08 29.49
C ALA A 20 -11.03 19.93 30.69
N GLU A 21 -11.04 21.26 30.58
CA GLU A 21 -10.47 22.15 31.60
C GLU A 21 -11.17 22.01 32.97
N GLU A 22 -12.50 21.91 32.98
CA GLU A 22 -13.30 21.71 34.21
C GLU A 22 -13.01 20.34 34.85
N GLU A 23 -12.96 19.27 34.04
CA GLU A 23 -12.66 17.90 34.49
C GLU A 23 -11.22 17.82 35.03
N ARG A 24 -10.29 18.51 34.37
CA ARG A 24 -8.89 18.59 34.79
C ARG A 24 -8.73 19.32 36.11
N ALA A 25 -9.44 20.43 36.33
CA ALA A 25 -9.42 21.15 37.61
C ALA A 25 -9.94 20.27 38.75
N ALA A 26 -11.03 19.52 38.51
CA ALA A 26 -11.54 18.56 39.47
C ALA A 26 -10.54 17.42 39.75
N PHE A 27 -9.88 16.90 38.71
CA PHE A 27 -8.86 15.86 38.82
C PHE A 27 -7.62 16.34 39.59
N GLU A 28 -7.17 17.58 39.37
CA GLU A 28 -6.08 18.22 40.11
C GLU A 28 -6.45 18.42 41.59
N GLY A 29 -7.70 18.80 41.89
CA GLY A 29 -8.21 18.85 43.26
C GLY A 29 -8.13 17.49 43.96
N ARG A 30 -8.53 16.42 43.28
CA ARG A 30 -8.41 15.04 43.80
C ARG A 30 -6.96 14.62 44.00
N LEU A 31 -6.06 14.95 43.06
CA LEU A 31 -4.62 14.68 43.20
C LEU A 31 -4.02 15.32 44.45
N GLN A 32 -4.50 16.47 44.90
CA GLN A 32 -4.00 17.10 46.14
C GLN A 32 -4.44 16.35 47.39
N GLN A 33 -5.64 15.76 47.37
CA GLN A 33 -6.27 15.12 48.54
C GLN A 33 -5.94 13.62 48.64
N GLU A 34 -5.85 12.94 47.50
CA GLU A 34 -5.72 11.49 47.41
C GLU A 34 -4.27 11.07 47.17
N GLU A 35 -3.60 10.55 48.20
CA GLU A 35 -2.22 10.04 48.06
C GLU A 35 -2.14 8.80 47.15
N GLY A 36 -3.18 7.95 47.15
CA GLY A 36 -3.28 6.79 46.25
C GLY A 36 -3.22 7.20 44.78
N LEU A 37 -4.05 8.16 44.37
CA LEU A 37 -4.10 8.68 43.01
C LEU A 37 -2.75 9.27 42.57
N ARG A 38 -2.04 9.97 43.47
CA ARG A 38 -0.69 10.49 43.18
C ARG A 38 0.31 9.38 42.93
N ARG A 39 0.30 8.32 43.74
CA ARG A 39 1.21 7.17 43.54
C ARG A 39 0.90 6.45 42.23
N GLU A 40 -0.37 6.26 41.91
CA GLU A 40 -0.77 5.60 40.66
C GLU A 40 -0.41 6.43 39.43
N LEU A 41 -0.67 7.73 39.45
CA LEU A 41 -0.24 8.66 38.40
C LEU A 41 1.29 8.66 38.21
N ALA A 42 2.04 8.61 39.32
CA ALA A 42 3.51 8.53 39.29
C ALA A 42 4.01 7.21 38.69
N ALA A 43 3.32 6.10 38.93
CA ALA A 43 3.63 4.80 38.32
C ALA A 43 3.27 4.75 36.83
N TYR A 44 2.20 5.44 36.42
CA TYR A 44 1.70 5.43 35.05
C TYR A 44 2.49 6.32 34.09
N ARG A 45 3.08 7.42 34.59
CA ARG A 45 3.82 8.38 33.75
C ARG A 45 5.01 7.76 33.00
N PRO A 46 5.93 6.99 33.62
CA PRO A 46 7.05 6.39 32.90
C PRO A 46 6.61 5.40 31.82
N LEU A 47 5.51 4.67 32.04
CA LEU A 47 4.96 3.73 31.06
C LEU A 47 4.44 4.46 29.81
N LEU A 48 3.68 5.54 29.99
CA LEU A 48 3.23 6.33 28.84
C LEU A 48 4.39 7.02 28.11
N GLU A 49 5.41 7.47 28.84
CA GLU A 49 6.63 8.03 28.23
C GLU A 49 7.40 6.98 27.43
N SER A 50 7.54 5.75 27.94
CA SER A 50 8.19 4.65 27.21
C SER A 50 7.39 4.23 25.97
N PHE A 51 6.05 4.14 26.04
CA PHE A 51 5.22 3.86 24.87
C PHE A 51 5.30 4.97 23.81
N ARG A 52 5.41 6.23 24.22
CA ARG A 52 5.64 7.36 23.28
C ARG A 52 7.02 7.29 22.64
N ALA A 53 8.05 6.95 23.42
CA ALA A 53 9.41 6.78 22.92
C ALA A 53 9.49 5.60 21.93
N LEU A 54 8.90 4.45 22.28
CA LEU A 54 8.81 3.26 21.42
C LEU A 54 8.06 3.57 20.13
N ARG A 55 6.87 4.18 20.18
CA ARG A 55 6.18 4.59 18.95
C ARG A 55 7.00 5.53 18.09
N ALA A 56 7.73 6.47 18.70
CA ALA A 56 8.54 7.41 17.94
C ALA A 56 9.78 6.76 17.30
N GLU A 57 10.35 5.72 17.92
CA GLU A 57 11.45 4.94 17.36
C GLU A 57 10.97 3.93 16.31
N ASP A 58 9.92 3.18 16.60
CA ASP A 58 9.33 2.20 15.69
C ASP A 58 8.79 2.88 14.44
N PHE A 59 8.10 4.01 14.59
CA PHE A 59 7.66 4.81 13.44
C PHE A 59 8.86 5.34 12.64
N ARG A 60 9.94 5.78 13.31
CA ARG A 60 11.16 6.19 12.61
C ARG A 60 11.81 5.04 11.85
N ARG A 61 11.90 3.84 12.46
CA ARG A 61 12.43 2.64 11.81
C ARG A 61 11.54 2.22 10.64
N GLN A 62 10.23 2.28 10.80
CA GLN A 62 9.27 1.96 9.74
C GLN A 62 9.39 2.94 8.56
N MET A 63 9.50 4.24 8.85
CA MET A 63 9.74 5.27 7.82
C MET A 63 11.10 5.07 7.13
N GLN A 64 12.14 4.66 7.86
CA GLN A 64 13.45 4.33 7.28
C GLN A 64 13.40 3.06 6.43
N SER A 65 12.70 2.02 6.89
CA SER A 65 12.54 0.79 6.11
C SER A 65 11.72 1.03 4.85
N TRP A 66 10.70 1.90 4.91
CA TRP A 66 10.03 2.37 3.71
C TRP A 66 11.03 3.12 2.84
N GLU A 67 11.76 4.11 3.35
CA GLU A 67 12.77 4.82 2.53
C GLU A 67 13.77 3.88 1.81
N GLU A 68 14.26 2.83 2.47
CA GLU A 68 15.14 1.82 1.86
C GLU A 68 14.41 0.95 0.84
N GLN A 69 13.21 0.50 1.16
CA GLN A 69 12.38 -0.32 0.28
C GLN A 69 11.96 0.46 -0.97
N TRP A 70 11.73 1.77 -0.87
CA TRP A 70 11.41 2.64 -1.99
C TRP A 70 12.60 2.86 -2.92
N VAL A 71 13.81 3.00 -2.35
CA VAL A 71 15.06 3.08 -3.12
C VAL A 71 15.37 1.76 -3.83
N GLN A 72 15.03 0.61 -3.23
CA GLN A 72 15.28 -0.72 -3.80
C GLN A 72 14.18 -1.22 -4.74
N ALA A 73 12.93 -0.81 -4.55
CA ALA A 73 11.79 -1.30 -5.32
C ALA A 73 11.79 -0.80 -6.77
N GLY A 74 12.72 0.09 -7.17
CA GLY A 74 12.76 0.64 -8.52
C GLY A 74 11.40 1.24 -8.87
N THR A 75 10.85 2.05 -7.96
CA THR A 75 9.55 2.69 -8.17
C THR A 75 9.56 3.34 -9.55
N ASP A 76 8.51 3.07 -10.33
CA ASP A 76 8.35 3.62 -11.66
C ASP A 76 8.63 5.13 -11.59
N GLU A 77 9.57 5.61 -12.41
CA GLU A 77 9.99 7.01 -12.39
C GLU A 77 8.79 7.94 -12.57
N THR A 78 7.77 7.47 -13.30
CA THR A 78 6.47 8.12 -13.44
C THR A 78 5.79 8.37 -12.10
N GLU A 79 5.68 7.34 -11.25
CA GLU A 79 4.98 7.39 -9.97
C GLU A 79 5.69 8.36 -9.01
N LEU A 80 7.03 8.34 -9.01
CA LEU A 80 7.85 9.28 -8.24
C LEU A 80 7.61 10.74 -8.66
N ILE A 81 7.50 11.00 -9.97
CA ILE A 81 7.22 12.33 -10.51
C ILE A 81 5.80 12.78 -10.12
N GLU A 82 4.81 11.89 -10.21
CA GLU A 82 3.43 12.19 -9.84
C GLU A 82 3.32 12.62 -8.38
N TRP A 83 3.82 11.82 -7.43
CA TRP A 83 3.78 12.19 -6.01
C TRP A 83 4.58 13.45 -5.67
N TYR A 84 5.69 13.68 -6.37
CA TYR A 84 6.45 14.92 -6.21
C TYR A 84 5.60 16.13 -6.60
N LEU A 85 4.91 16.05 -7.74
CA LEU A 85 4.03 17.12 -8.23
C LEU A 85 2.79 17.30 -7.35
N ASP A 86 2.28 16.23 -6.74
CA ASP A 86 1.18 16.28 -5.75
C ASP A 86 1.61 16.79 -4.37
N GLY A 87 2.92 16.84 -4.10
CA GLY A 87 3.44 17.25 -2.80
C GLY A 87 3.29 16.18 -1.71
N GLU A 88 3.08 14.92 -2.11
CA GLU A 88 2.89 13.78 -1.21
C GLU A 88 4.21 13.16 -0.74
N LEU A 89 5.33 13.53 -1.37
CA LEU A 89 6.65 13.03 -0.98
C LEU A 89 7.11 13.57 0.39
N PRO A 90 7.57 12.69 1.31
CA PRO A 90 8.21 13.11 2.54
C PRO A 90 9.44 14.00 2.29
N GLY A 91 9.74 14.91 3.23
CA GLY A 91 10.80 15.91 3.08
C GLY A 91 12.17 15.39 2.62
N PRO A 92 12.71 14.28 3.16
CA PRO A 92 13.96 13.69 2.67
C PRO A 92 13.90 13.21 1.22
N THR A 93 12.85 12.46 0.85
CA THR A 93 12.66 11.94 -0.53
C THR A 93 12.45 13.06 -1.52
N ARG A 94 11.65 14.07 -1.15
CA ARG A 94 11.44 15.28 -1.95
C ARG A 94 12.76 15.98 -2.27
N ARG A 95 13.64 16.16 -1.28
CA ARG A 95 14.97 16.77 -1.49
C ARG A 95 15.84 15.96 -2.44
N ARG A 96 15.73 14.62 -2.44
CA ARG A 96 16.44 13.79 -3.42
C ARG A 96 15.91 13.98 -4.84
N VAL A 97 14.59 14.07 -5.02
CA VAL A 97 13.99 14.40 -6.33
C VAL A 97 14.46 15.77 -6.80
N GLU A 98 14.43 16.77 -5.91
CA GLU A 98 14.93 18.13 -6.20
C GLU A 98 16.43 18.13 -6.56
N GLN A 99 17.26 17.38 -5.83
CA GLN A 99 18.68 17.21 -6.14
C GLN A 99 18.88 16.50 -7.48
N ARG A 100 18.14 15.42 -7.74
CA ARG A 100 18.20 14.70 -9.02
C ARG A 100 17.80 15.60 -10.18
N MET A 101 16.75 16.43 -10.05
CA MET A 101 16.39 17.42 -11.06
C MET A 101 17.50 18.45 -11.32
N ALA A 102 18.37 18.72 -10.35
CA ALA A 102 19.52 19.62 -10.52
C ALA A 102 20.72 18.92 -11.19
N GLU A 103 20.88 17.62 -10.96
CA GLU A 103 22.02 16.83 -11.45
C GLU A 103 21.73 16.11 -12.79
N ASP A 104 20.47 15.82 -13.10
CA ASP A 104 20.00 15.05 -14.26
C ASP A 104 18.98 15.87 -15.07
N GLU A 105 19.47 16.45 -16.18
CA GLU A 105 18.67 17.26 -17.10
C GLU A 105 17.56 16.45 -17.81
N ALA A 106 17.75 15.15 -18.03
CA ALA A 106 16.73 14.32 -18.66
C ALA A 106 15.52 14.16 -17.72
N PHE A 107 15.79 13.79 -16.47
CA PHE A 107 14.76 13.69 -15.44
C PHE A 107 14.05 15.04 -15.17
N ALA A 108 14.80 16.14 -15.15
CA ALA A 108 14.20 17.48 -15.00
C ALA A 108 13.23 17.84 -16.14
N ARG A 109 13.57 17.48 -17.39
CA ARG A 109 12.69 17.67 -18.55
C ARG A 109 11.44 16.81 -18.46
N GLU A 110 11.57 15.59 -17.97
CA GLU A 110 10.45 14.68 -17.76
C GLU A 110 9.46 15.23 -16.72
N VAL A 111 9.95 15.67 -15.55
CA VAL A 111 9.13 16.33 -14.52
C VAL A 111 8.41 17.55 -15.09
N ALA A 112 9.09 18.35 -15.93
CA ALA A 112 8.48 19.51 -16.57
C ALA A 112 7.39 19.11 -17.58
N ALA A 113 7.59 18.03 -18.35
CA ALA A 113 6.60 17.51 -19.27
C ALA A 113 5.34 17.01 -18.54
N TYR A 114 5.51 16.26 -17.44
CA TYR A 114 4.39 15.84 -16.59
C TYR A 114 3.62 17.02 -16.01
N ARG A 115 4.33 18.05 -15.52
CA ARG A 115 3.68 19.27 -15.02
C ARG A 115 2.85 19.94 -16.10
N GLN A 116 3.40 20.13 -17.30
CA GLN A 116 2.69 20.73 -18.42
C GLN A 116 1.46 19.92 -18.83
N LEU A 117 1.57 18.59 -18.82
CA LEU A 117 0.45 17.69 -19.12
C LEU A 117 -0.69 17.85 -18.10
N ARG A 118 -0.36 17.88 -16.80
CA ARG A 118 -1.34 18.09 -15.72
C ARG A 118 -2.02 19.45 -15.82
N GLU A 119 -1.26 20.51 -16.02
CA GLU A 119 -1.80 21.86 -16.24
C GLU A 119 -2.75 21.89 -17.44
N GLY A 120 -2.42 21.17 -18.52
CA GLY A 120 -3.28 21.02 -19.69
C GLY A 120 -4.60 20.30 -19.36
N PHE A 121 -4.55 19.22 -18.58
CA PHE A 121 -5.76 18.51 -18.14
C PHE A 121 -6.62 19.35 -17.20
N ASP A 122 -6.01 20.06 -16.25
CA ASP A 122 -6.73 20.93 -15.33
C ASP A 122 -7.38 22.10 -16.07
N ALA A 123 -6.68 22.71 -17.02
CA ALA A 123 -7.25 23.71 -17.91
C ALA A 123 -8.41 23.14 -18.74
N ALA A 124 -8.31 21.91 -19.24
CA ALA A 124 -9.40 21.25 -19.96
C ALA A 124 -10.59 20.87 -19.05
N ARG A 125 -10.39 20.72 -17.74
CA ARG A 125 -11.47 20.50 -16.77
C ARG A 125 -12.24 21.77 -16.40
N THR A 126 -11.69 22.95 -16.71
CA THR A 126 -12.36 24.21 -16.39
C THR A 126 -13.71 24.37 -17.11
N GLU A 127 -14.60 25.10 -16.45
CA GLU A 127 -15.95 25.39 -16.94
C GLU A 127 -15.93 26.14 -18.29
N ASP A 128 -14.86 26.86 -18.58
CA ASP A 128 -14.62 27.52 -19.87
C ASP A 128 -14.44 26.52 -21.02
N PHE A 129 -13.71 25.43 -20.79
CA PHE A 129 -13.56 24.37 -21.78
C PHE A 129 -14.91 23.68 -22.03
N ARG A 130 -15.63 23.37 -20.95
CA ARG A 130 -16.98 22.78 -21.01
C ARG A 130 -17.95 23.69 -21.78
N THR A 131 -17.95 24.98 -21.49
CA THR A 131 -18.79 25.99 -22.14
C THR A 131 -18.45 26.13 -23.63
N LYS A 132 -17.16 26.10 -23.99
CA LYS A 132 -16.74 26.08 -25.41
C LYS A 132 -17.17 24.81 -26.12
N LEU A 133 -17.09 23.65 -25.46
CA LEU A 133 -17.52 22.37 -26.01
C LEU A 133 -19.04 22.37 -26.27
N GLU A 134 -19.83 22.85 -25.30
CA GLU A 134 -21.29 23.01 -25.43
C GLU A 134 -21.66 24.03 -26.53
N GLY A 135 -20.88 25.11 -26.67
CA GLY A 135 -21.01 26.07 -27.76
C GLY A 135 -20.77 25.44 -29.13
N TRP A 136 -19.75 24.59 -29.26
CA TRP A 136 -19.47 23.85 -30.50
C TRP A 136 -20.55 22.83 -30.86
N GLU A 137 -21.24 22.24 -29.88
CA GLU A 137 -22.39 21.37 -30.14
C GLU A 137 -23.61 22.16 -30.62
N LYS A 138 -23.85 23.35 -30.04
CA LYS A 138 -24.97 24.24 -30.44
C LYS A 138 -24.76 24.87 -31.81
N ASP A 139 -23.50 25.20 -32.15
CA ASP A 139 -23.13 25.81 -33.44
C ASP A 139 -22.88 24.78 -34.54
N ARG A 140 -23.11 23.47 -34.31
CA ARG A 140 -23.09 22.50 -35.41
C ARG A 140 -24.26 22.83 -36.35
N PRO A 141 -24.01 23.38 -37.55
CA PRO A 141 -25.08 23.53 -38.51
C PRO A 141 -25.60 22.12 -38.82
N ALA A 142 -26.92 21.93 -38.79
CA ALA A 142 -27.59 20.73 -39.28
C ALA A 142 -27.38 20.62 -40.81
N ARG A 143 -26.14 20.39 -41.22
CA ARG A 143 -25.70 20.22 -42.59
C ARG A 143 -25.20 18.80 -42.70
N THR A 144 -26.03 17.97 -43.29
CA THR A 144 -25.76 16.65 -43.87
C THR A 144 -24.77 16.75 -45.04
N ALA A 145 -23.71 17.55 -44.89
CA ALA A 145 -22.63 17.62 -45.85
C ALA A 145 -21.77 16.37 -45.66
N ARG A 146 -21.70 15.60 -46.74
CA ARG A 146 -20.90 14.41 -47.10
C ARG A 146 -19.48 14.34 -46.49
N LEU A 147 -19.36 14.35 -45.16
CA LEU A 147 -18.12 14.19 -44.38
C LEU A 147 -17.77 12.73 -44.10
N TRP A 148 -18.60 11.80 -44.57
CA TRP A 148 -18.40 10.35 -44.48
C TRP A 148 -16.97 9.89 -44.78
N PRO A 149 -16.25 10.36 -45.83
CA PRO A 149 -14.90 9.86 -46.08
C PRO A 149 -13.88 10.30 -45.02
N ARG A 150 -14.04 11.48 -44.40
CA ARG A 150 -13.12 11.97 -43.35
C ARG A 150 -13.42 11.33 -41.99
N LEU A 151 -14.70 11.12 -41.68
CA LEU A 151 -15.11 10.38 -40.49
C LEU A 151 -14.73 8.90 -40.57
N ALA A 152 -14.82 8.28 -41.75
CA ALA A 152 -14.38 6.92 -41.98
C ALA A 152 -12.87 6.76 -41.75
N ALA A 153 -12.05 7.74 -42.18
CA ALA A 153 -10.62 7.72 -41.93
C ALA A 153 -10.28 7.84 -40.43
N ALA A 154 -10.93 8.76 -39.71
CA ALA A 154 -10.74 8.89 -38.25
C ALA A 154 -11.21 7.64 -37.48
N ALA A 155 -12.36 7.08 -37.86
CA ALA A 155 -12.86 5.83 -37.29
C ALA A 155 -11.90 4.66 -37.57
N ALA A 156 -11.34 4.56 -38.78
CA ALA A 156 -10.37 3.52 -39.13
C ALA A 156 -9.07 3.63 -38.30
N VAL A 157 -8.57 4.85 -38.08
CA VAL A 157 -7.40 5.08 -37.21
C VAL A 157 -7.70 4.67 -35.77
N LEU A 158 -8.85 5.06 -35.21
CA LEU A 158 -9.26 4.63 -33.86
C LEU A 158 -9.44 3.11 -33.76
N LEU A 159 -9.96 2.48 -34.82
CA LEU A 159 -10.15 1.03 -34.87
C LEU A 159 -8.80 0.30 -34.93
N LEU A 160 -7.83 0.82 -35.70
CA LEU A 160 -6.46 0.29 -35.73
C LEU A 160 -5.74 0.48 -34.39
N ILE A 161 -5.91 1.63 -33.73
CA ILE A 161 -5.37 1.87 -32.39
C ILE A 161 -6.00 0.90 -31.38
N GLY A 162 -7.32 0.72 -31.42
CA GLY A 162 -8.02 -0.21 -30.53
C GLY A 162 -7.62 -1.67 -30.74
N LEU A 163 -7.49 -2.11 -31.99
CA LEU A 163 -7.01 -3.45 -32.33
C LEU A 163 -5.55 -3.66 -31.92
N GLY A 164 -4.68 -2.69 -32.19
CA GLY A 164 -3.28 -2.73 -31.81
C GLY A 164 -3.11 -2.76 -30.29
N PHE A 165 -3.88 -1.95 -29.56
CA PHE A 165 -3.88 -1.93 -28.11
C PHE A 165 -4.38 -3.25 -27.51
N ASN A 166 -5.50 -3.79 -28.02
CA ASN A 166 -6.01 -5.08 -27.55
C ASN A 166 -5.03 -6.23 -27.80
N TRP A 167 -4.36 -6.24 -28.96
CA TRP A 167 -3.33 -7.23 -29.25
C TRP A 167 -2.11 -7.09 -28.33
N TYR A 168 -1.66 -5.85 -28.11
CA TYR A 168 -0.56 -5.55 -27.18
C TYR A 168 -0.90 -5.98 -25.74
N VAL A 169 -2.11 -5.70 -25.27
CA VAL A 169 -2.56 -6.10 -23.93
C VAL A 169 -2.57 -7.62 -23.78
N GLN A 170 -3.12 -8.36 -24.76
CA GLN A 170 -3.12 -9.82 -24.72
C GLN A 170 -1.71 -10.43 -24.75
N ALA A 171 -0.77 -9.82 -25.47
CA ALA A 171 0.59 -10.31 -25.57
C ALA A 171 1.43 -10.05 -24.31
N ASN A 172 1.24 -8.92 -23.63
CA ASN A 172 2.10 -8.50 -22.52
C ASN A 172 1.47 -8.70 -21.13
N PHE A 173 0.14 -8.83 -21.03
CA PHE A 173 -0.58 -8.93 -19.76
C PHE A 173 -1.34 -10.27 -19.61
N SER A 174 -0.93 -11.32 -20.33
CA SER A 174 -1.44 -12.66 -19.99
C SER A 174 -1.01 -13.02 -18.57
N ALA A 175 -1.87 -13.74 -17.85
CA ALA A 175 -1.55 -14.20 -16.49
C ALA A 175 -0.25 -15.01 -16.49
N GLU A 176 0.00 -15.78 -17.56
CA GLU A 176 1.25 -16.50 -17.79
C GLU A 176 2.45 -15.56 -17.98
N ALA A 177 2.37 -14.49 -18.77
CA ALA A 177 3.51 -13.58 -19.00
C ALA A 177 3.86 -12.77 -17.74
N ILE A 178 2.84 -12.36 -16.98
CA ILE A 178 3.03 -11.68 -15.69
C ILE A 178 3.62 -12.66 -14.67
N ALA A 179 3.11 -13.90 -14.62
CA ALA A 179 3.69 -14.93 -13.78
C ALA A 179 5.15 -15.22 -14.18
N GLU A 180 5.47 -15.38 -15.45
CA GLU A 180 6.85 -15.66 -15.88
C GLU A 180 7.82 -14.50 -15.59
N ALA A 181 7.38 -13.25 -15.77
CA ALA A 181 8.22 -12.08 -15.56
C ALA A 181 8.45 -11.75 -14.07
N TYR A 182 7.45 -11.99 -13.21
CA TYR A 182 7.47 -11.51 -11.82
C TYR A 182 7.40 -12.62 -10.77
N TYR A 183 7.09 -13.86 -11.15
CA TYR A 183 7.20 -14.99 -10.23
C TYR A 183 8.67 -15.33 -10.04
N GLN A 184 9.25 -14.73 -9.00
CA GLN A 184 10.43 -15.33 -8.40
C GLN A 184 9.93 -16.57 -7.66
N PRO A 185 10.33 -17.78 -8.07
CA PRO A 185 10.10 -18.93 -7.22
C PRO A 185 10.66 -18.54 -5.85
N PRO A 186 9.86 -18.65 -4.76
CA PRO A 186 10.34 -18.31 -3.44
C PRO A 186 11.71 -18.97 -3.31
N PRO A 187 12.76 -18.22 -2.90
CA PRO A 187 14.10 -18.75 -2.89
C PRO A 187 13.98 -20.12 -2.28
N GLY A 188 14.38 -21.15 -3.03
CA GLY A 188 14.46 -22.52 -2.55
C GLY A 188 15.57 -22.57 -1.52
N GLY A 189 15.47 -21.73 -0.48
CA GLY A 189 16.08 -21.93 0.78
C GLY A 189 15.59 -23.30 1.16
N ALA A 190 16.55 -24.21 1.16
CA ALA A 190 16.64 -25.21 2.20
C ALA A 190 16.23 -24.57 3.53
N THR A 191 14.92 -24.49 3.79
CA THR A 191 14.36 -24.29 5.12
C THR A 191 14.67 -25.59 5.84
N MET A 192 15.91 -25.61 6.35
CA MET A 192 16.52 -26.57 7.25
C MET A 192 16.46 -28.05 6.86
N GLY A 193 17.45 -28.48 6.07
CA GLY A 193 18.10 -29.78 6.29
C GLY A 193 17.38 -31.05 5.85
N GLU A 194 16.23 -30.97 5.18
CA GLU A 194 15.57 -32.17 4.64
C GLU A 194 16.03 -32.43 3.21
N GLY A 195 16.59 -33.63 2.99
CA GLY A 195 17.10 -34.04 1.69
C GLY A 195 16.04 -33.95 0.59
N PRO A 196 16.47 -33.87 -0.69
CA PRO A 196 15.59 -33.69 -1.85
C PRO A 196 14.40 -34.68 -1.86
N ASP A 197 14.62 -35.90 -1.36
CA ASP A 197 13.63 -36.96 -1.30
C ASP A 197 12.39 -36.61 -0.45
N ARG A 198 12.53 -35.83 0.62
CA ARG A 198 11.40 -35.48 1.49
C ARG A 198 10.56 -34.34 0.91
N GLN A 199 11.19 -33.36 0.29
CA GLN A 199 10.49 -32.27 -0.38
C GLN A 199 9.68 -32.77 -1.58
N GLU A 200 10.23 -33.72 -2.34
CA GLU A 200 9.52 -34.35 -3.45
C GLU A 200 8.30 -35.15 -2.95
N ALA A 201 8.47 -35.92 -1.87
CA ALA A 201 7.37 -36.69 -1.27
C ALA A 201 6.23 -35.79 -0.73
N VAL A 202 6.56 -34.67 -0.08
CA VAL A 202 5.56 -33.69 0.40
C VAL A 202 4.83 -33.04 -0.79
N SER A 203 5.57 -32.68 -1.85
CA SER A 203 5.00 -32.07 -3.05
C SER A 203 4.02 -33.02 -3.76
N GLN A 204 4.39 -34.28 -3.96
CA GLN A 204 3.53 -35.30 -4.58
C GLN A 204 2.24 -35.53 -3.78
N ARG A 205 2.31 -35.53 -2.44
CA ARG A 205 1.14 -35.69 -1.56
C ARG A 205 0.24 -34.44 -1.58
N PHE A 206 0.83 -33.25 -1.60
CA PHE A 206 0.07 -32.00 -1.76
C PHE A 206 -0.68 -31.97 -3.09
N GLU A 207 -0.02 -32.35 -4.19
CA GLU A 207 -0.67 -32.46 -5.50
C GLU A 207 -1.81 -33.49 -5.52
N ALA A 208 -1.64 -34.64 -4.85
CA ALA A 208 -2.69 -35.64 -4.72
C ALA A 208 -3.90 -35.12 -3.93
N ALA A 209 -3.68 -34.44 -2.80
CA ALA A 209 -4.74 -33.81 -2.01
C ALA A 209 -5.48 -32.72 -2.80
N ASN A 210 -4.75 -31.90 -3.55
CA ASN A 210 -5.32 -30.83 -4.36
C ASN A 210 -6.15 -31.37 -5.55
N ARG A 211 -5.77 -32.53 -6.10
CA ARG A 211 -6.54 -33.23 -7.13
C ARG A 211 -7.89 -33.71 -6.60
N LEU A 212 -7.90 -34.37 -5.44
CA LEU A 212 -9.13 -34.81 -4.75
C LEU A 212 -10.08 -33.61 -4.51
N PHE A 213 -9.50 -32.47 -4.11
CA PHE A 213 -10.26 -31.23 -3.92
C PHE A 213 -10.90 -30.74 -5.23
N LYS A 214 -10.13 -30.67 -6.33
CA LYS A 214 -10.62 -30.25 -7.66
C LYS A 214 -11.68 -31.19 -8.23
N GLU A 215 -11.62 -32.48 -7.90
CA GLU A 215 -12.60 -33.49 -8.30
C GLU A 215 -13.87 -33.49 -7.43
N GLY A 216 -13.94 -32.64 -6.41
CA GLY A 216 -15.10 -32.51 -5.51
C GLY A 216 -15.17 -33.57 -4.42
N GLN A 217 -14.13 -34.38 -4.23
CA GLN A 217 -14.01 -35.40 -3.19
C GLN A 217 -13.52 -34.76 -1.87
N TYR A 218 -14.33 -33.85 -1.32
CA TYR A 218 -13.92 -33.02 -0.19
C TYR A 218 -13.57 -33.80 1.10
N PRO A 219 -14.30 -34.86 1.50
CA PRO A 219 -13.94 -35.64 2.69
C PRO A 219 -12.55 -36.30 2.58
N GLU A 220 -12.22 -36.83 1.41
CA GLU A 220 -10.94 -37.45 1.09
C GLU A 220 -9.83 -36.41 0.99
N ALA A 221 -10.10 -35.27 0.32
CA ALA A 221 -9.17 -34.15 0.23
C ALA A 221 -8.84 -33.60 1.62
N PHE A 222 -9.84 -33.41 2.47
CA PHE A 222 -9.65 -32.92 3.84
C PHE A 222 -8.75 -33.85 4.65
N ARG A 223 -9.00 -35.16 4.62
CA ARG A 223 -8.13 -36.15 5.29
C ARG A 223 -6.70 -36.13 4.74
N ALA A 224 -6.55 -35.96 3.43
CA ALA A 224 -5.22 -35.88 2.81
C ALA A 224 -4.46 -34.62 3.23
N PHE A 225 -5.15 -33.47 3.33
CA PHE A 225 -4.56 -32.23 3.85
C PHE A 225 -4.24 -32.29 5.34
N ASP A 226 -5.12 -32.88 6.16
CA ASP A 226 -4.86 -33.07 7.60
C ASP A 226 -3.62 -33.93 7.84
N ALA A 227 -3.48 -35.02 7.06
CA ALA A 227 -2.29 -35.87 7.13
C ALA A 227 -1.02 -35.09 6.74
N LEU A 228 -1.08 -34.24 5.71
CA LEU A 228 0.03 -33.39 5.29
C LEU A 228 0.41 -32.38 6.38
N LEU A 229 -0.59 -31.72 6.98
CA LEU A 229 -0.38 -30.74 8.05
C LEU A 229 0.22 -31.36 9.31
N ALA A 230 -0.14 -32.61 9.63
CA ALA A 230 0.43 -33.33 10.78
C ALA A 230 1.91 -33.69 10.59
N GLU A 231 2.38 -33.83 9.34
CA GLU A 231 3.77 -34.15 9.01
C GLU A 231 4.67 -32.91 8.90
N LEU A 232 4.08 -31.74 8.65
CA LEU A 232 4.80 -30.48 8.62
C LEU A 232 5.15 -30.07 10.06
N PRO A 233 6.42 -29.74 10.37
CA PRO A 233 6.75 -29.20 11.67
C PRO A 233 5.93 -27.94 11.89
N ALA A 234 5.32 -27.79 13.07
CA ALA A 234 4.71 -26.53 13.46
C ALA A 234 5.78 -25.45 13.34
N ALA A 235 5.67 -24.59 12.33
CA ALA A 235 6.59 -23.50 12.15
C ALA A 235 6.55 -22.68 13.45
N PRO A 236 7.68 -22.52 14.17
CA PRO A 236 7.70 -21.64 15.32
C PRO A 236 7.39 -20.25 14.78
N ILE A 237 6.17 -19.77 15.05
CA ILE A 237 5.85 -18.38 14.84
C ILE A 237 6.77 -17.64 15.80
N ASP A 238 7.75 -16.93 15.26
CA ASP A 238 8.47 -15.94 16.06
C ASP A 238 7.45 -14.87 16.44
N GLU A 239 6.88 -15.02 17.65
CA GLU A 239 5.83 -14.14 18.18
C GLU A 239 6.27 -12.67 18.21
N LEU A 240 7.59 -12.42 18.21
CA LEU A 240 8.15 -11.08 18.24
C LEU A 240 8.11 -10.37 16.89
N THR A 241 8.20 -11.12 15.78
CA THR A 241 8.30 -10.53 14.44
C THR A 241 7.06 -10.76 13.58
N ARG A 242 6.22 -11.76 13.90
CA ARG A 242 5.07 -12.18 13.07
C ARG A 242 5.43 -12.38 11.59
N THR A 243 6.69 -12.66 11.30
CA THR A 243 7.19 -12.97 9.96
C THR A 243 7.52 -14.45 9.90
N PHE A 244 7.10 -15.08 8.81
CA PHE A 244 7.52 -16.44 8.48
C PHE A 244 8.99 -16.36 8.03
N TYR A 245 9.85 -17.19 8.62
CA TYR A 245 11.16 -17.51 8.04
C TYR A 245 11.07 -18.84 7.31
#